data_AF-A0A1Y0IGG2-F1
#
_entry.id   AF-A0A1Y0IGG2-F1
#
_cell.length_a   1.000
_cell.length_b   1.000
_cell.length_c   1.000
_cell.angle_alpha   90.00
_cell.angle_beta   90.00
_cell.angle_gamma   90.00
#
_symmetry.space_group_name_H-M   'P 1'
#
loop_
_entity.id
_entity.type
_entity.pdbx_description
1 polymer ?
#
loop_
_entity_poly.entity_id
_entity_poly.type
_entity_poly.pdbx_seq_one_letter_code
_entity_poly.pdbx_strand_id
1 'polypeptide(L)'
;MNTPTKTLTFETRLDLIHEQDAALCQYAELWNQVKFRWFANLQKPKAQQLNRTQFMHEMGMPFSYRVFQGVRQSIKGLLQSYQTNRNNRLVTLEVKIKQLEKTLNKLKKRCDHVAEKGSPQQAKQLRNRLRQKEVKLRRWQQKQSALVAEKQENKTPICFGGRKLLKERQTLKSNEEVRDWQCRWHEARHREFLLVGSHDESWGCQNAQLSPSEQEDAYQLKLLVPHQLRATFGTTINIDRLQFKHGKAMIAQAVWQNQVKKLDKSIKGLVIGRRHYGFKEKPPKQLIGINAKGTVKTEHPPVRMGLGDYQYYNKLQRWYQPLEKSLDFLSGWRHFRRVNRVSYSVEAHLDGRPGMSPDLIQESTTLLSAHPAL
;
A
#
# COMPACT_ATOMS: atom_id res chain seq x y z
N MET A 1 14.36 14.42 -17.73
CA MET A 1 13.10 14.88 -17.10
C MET A 1 12.54 13.71 -16.29
N ASN A 2 12.33 13.88 -14.98
CA ASN A 2 11.74 12.83 -14.15
C ASN A 2 10.25 12.72 -14.50
N THR A 3 9.87 11.69 -15.24
CA THR A 3 8.46 11.32 -15.41
C THR A 3 7.84 11.08 -14.03
N PRO A 4 6.69 11.70 -13.71
CA PRO A 4 6.06 11.51 -12.42
C PRO A 4 5.67 10.04 -12.24
N THR A 5 6.22 9.41 -11.20
CA THR A 5 5.88 8.03 -10.86
C THR A 5 4.44 7.99 -10.35
N LYS A 6 3.54 7.32 -11.09
CA LYS A 6 2.16 7.13 -10.67
C LYS A 6 2.04 5.84 -9.85
N THR A 7 1.69 5.94 -8.58
CA THR A 7 1.35 4.78 -7.75
C THR A 7 -0.14 4.46 -7.93
N LEU A 8 -0.44 3.23 -8.33
CA LEU A 8 -1.81 2.70 -8.43
C LEU A 8 -1.99 1.59 -7.41
N THR A 9 -3.19 1.49 -6.85
CA THR A 9 -3.56 0.46 -5.88
C THR A 9 -4.78 -0.28 -6.38
N PHE A 10 -4.65 -1.60 -6.52
CA PHE A 10 -5.75 -2.48 -6.92
C PHE A 10 -6.06 -3.45 -5.79
N GLU A 11 -7.35 -3.63 -5.52
CA GLU A 11 -7.84 -4.61 -4.55
C GLU A 11 -8.37 -5.86 -5.25
N THR A 12 -8.16 -7.00 -4.60
CA THR A 12 -8.77 -8.29 -4.99
C THR A 12 -9.16 -9.07 -3.73
N ARG A 13 -9.91 -10.17 -3.92
CA ARG A 13 -10.22 -11.14 -2.88
C ARG A 13 -9.46 -12.42 -3.20
N LEU A 14 -8.97 -13.07 -2.15
CA LEU A 14 -8.34 -14.36 -2.26
C LEU A 14 -9.39 -15.45 -2.07
N ASP A 15 -9.40 -16.44 -2.95
CA ASP A 15 -10.11 -17.70 -2.74
C ASP A 15 -9.10 -18.68 -2.16
N LEU A 16 -9.22 -18.98 -0.86
CA LEU A 16 -8.20 -19.67 -0.08
C LEU A 16 -8.70 -21.02 0.40
N ILE A 17 -7.88 -22.05 0.23
CA ILE A 17 -8.06 -23.30 0.97
C ILE A 17 -7.58 -23.13 2.42
N HIS A 18 -8.02 -24.04 3.30
CA HIS A 18 -7.74 -23.97 4.74
C HIS A 18 -6.23 -23.85 5.05
N GLU A 19 -5.39 -24.61 4.35
CA GLU A 19 -3.93 -24.56 4.56
C GLU A 19 -3.31 -23.21 4.17
N GLN A 20 -3.78 -22.59 3.08
CA GLN A 20 -3.31 -21.28 2.65
C GLN A 20 -3.73 -20.19 3.64
N ASP A 21 -4.97 -20.25 4.13
CA ASP A 21 -5.49 -19.31 5.13
C ASP A 21 -4.70 -19.42 6.44
N ALA A 22 -4.46 -20.64 6.93
CA ALA A 22 -3.65 -20.88 8.12
C ALA A 22 -2.21 -20.35 7.95
N ALA A 23 -1.60 -20.57 6.79
CA ALA A 23 -0.26 -20.08 6.48
C ALA A 23 -0.19 -18.55 6.45
N LEU A 24 -1.19 -17.89 5.85
CA LEU A 24 -1.27 -16.43 5.79
C LEU A 24 -1.53 -15.82 7.17
N CYS A 25 -2.37 -16.46 8.00
CA CYS A 25 -2.60 -16.05 9.38
C CYS A 25 -1.31 -16.11 10.22
N GLN A 26 -0.55 -17.22 10.15
CA GLN A 26 0.73 -17.33 10.88
C GLN A 26 1.80 -16.37 10.35
N TYR A 27 1.83 -16.13 9.03
CA TYR A 27 2.71 -15.11 8.46
C TYR A 27 2.33 -13.73 9.02
N ALA A 28 1.05 -13.36 8.95
CA ALA A 28 0.59 -12.08 9.47
C ALA A 28 0.90 -11.94 10.97
N GLU A 29 0.79 -13.02 11.74
CA GLU A 29 1.16 -13.02 13.15
C GLU A 29 2.64 -12.68 13.35
N LEU A 30 3.55 -13.47 12.74
CA LEU A 30 5.00 -13.27 12.83
C LEU A 30 5.39 -11.86 12.36
N TRP A 31 4.79 -11.38 11.27
CA TRP A 31 5.08 -10.06 10.71
C TRP A 31 4.69 -8.94 11.67
N ASN A 32 3.53 -9.08 12.32
CA ASN A 32 3.05 -8.12 13.29
C ASN A 32 3.83 -8.17 14.61
N GLN A 33 4.30 -9.33 15.05
CA GLN A 33 5.21 -9.43 16.20
C GLN A 33 6.49 -8.62 15.96
N VAL A 34 7.10 -8.74 14.78
CA VAL A 34 8.27 -7.94 14.39
C VAL A 34 7.90 -6.45 14.29
N LYS A 35 6.74 -6.12 13.72
CA LYS A 35 6.22 -4.74 13.70
C LYS A 35 6.16 -4.14 15.10
N PHE A 36 5.56 -4.82 16.06
CA PHE A 36 5.42 -4.29 17.42
C PHE A 36 6.77 -4.07 18.09
N ARG A 37 7.70 -5.02 17.94
CA ARG A 37 9.05 -4.89 18.50
C ARG A 37 9.86 -3.79 17.82
N TRP A 38 9.74 -3.62 16.50
CA TRP A 38 10.38 -2.53 15.78
C TRP A 38 9.83 -1.17 16.23
N PHE A 39 8.51 -1.06 16.37
CA PHE A 39 7.89 0.13 16.92
C PHE A 39 8.39 0.43 18.35
N ALA A 40 8.45 -0.57 19.23
CA ALA A 40 8.99 -0.41 20.58
C ALA A 40 10.45 0.06 20.58
N ASN A 41 11.29 -0.48 19.69
CA ASN A 41 12.67 -0.02 19.50
C ASN A 41 12.72 1.47 19.12
N LEU A 42 11.84 1.94 18.23
CA LEU A 42 11.78 3.34 17.83
C LEU A 42 11.30 4.29 18.94
N GLN A 43 10.60 3.79 19.96
CA GLN A 43 10.20 4.59 21.11
C GLN A 43 11.31 4.73 22.17
N LYS A 44 12.39 3.94 22.08
CA LYS A 44 13.54 4.08 23.00
C LYS A 44 14.26 5.42 22.77
N PRO A 45 14.98 5.95 23.77
CA PRO A 45 15.91 7.06 23.56
C PRO A 45 16.89 6.75 22.44
N LYS A 46 17.24 7.74 21.60
CA LYS A 46 18.10 7.52 20.41
C LYS A 46 19.37 6.72 20.69
N ALA A 47 20.01 6.94 21.84
CA ALA A 47 21.22 6.22 22.26
C ALA A 47 21.01 4.71 22.47
N GLN A 48 19.79 4.27 22.74
CA GLN A 48 19.41 2.86 22.98
C GLN A 48 18.67 2.24 21.78
N GLN A 49 18.48 3.00 20.69
CA GLN A 49 17.82 2.51 19.50
C GLN A 49 18.78 1.63 18.71
N LEU A 50 18.33 0.42 18.41
CA LEU A 50 19.06 -0.47 17.52
C LEU A 50 18.89 0.00 16.09
N ASN A 51 19.99 -0.02 15.34
CA ASN A 51 19.91 0.18 13.90
C ASN A 51 19.23 -1.03 13.23
N ARG A 52 18.88 -0.88 11.95
CA ARG A 52 18.14 -1.91 11.19
C ARG A 52 18.80 -3.30 11.25
N THR A 53 20.12 -3.35 11.15
CA THR A 53 20.88 -4.60 11.02
C THR A 53 21.02 -5.26 12.39
N GLN A 54 21.37 -4.46 13.40
CA GLN A 54 21.41 -4.89 14.80
C GLN A 54 20.06 -5.44 15.26
N PHE A 55 18.97 -4.70 14.98
CA PHE A 55 17.62 -5.14 15.32
C PHE A 55 17.27 -6.48 14.67
N MET A 56 17.56 -6.65 13.37
CA MET A 56 17.28 -7.92 12.68
C MET A 56 18.11 -9.08 13.25
N HIS A 57 19.37 -8.83 13.64
CA HIS A 57 20.24 -9.83 14.26
C HIS A 57 19.73 -10.24 15.65
N GLU A 58 19.42 -9.27 16.53
CA GLU A 58 18.85 -9.55 17.86
C GLU A 58 17.52 -10.29 17.79
N MET A 59 16.74 -10.03 16.73
CA MET A 59 15.48 -10.73 16.49
C MET A 59 15.65 -12.16 15.96
N GLY A 60 16.88 -12.62 15.68
CA GLY A 60 17.14 -13.95 15.10
C GLY A 60 16.73 -14.06 13.63
N MET A 61 16.75 -12.96 12.88
CA MET A 61 16.41 -12.88 11.45
C MET A 61 15.12 -13.64 11.08
N PRO A 62 13.95 -13.23 11.60
CA PRO A 62 12.67 -13.85 11.29
C PRO A 62 12.26 -13.73 9.81
N PHE A 63 12.95 -12.87 9.06
CA PHE A 63 12.55 -12.45 7.73
C PHE A 63 13.75 -12.09 6.87
N SER A 64 13.53 -12.13 5.55
CA SER A 64 14.41 -11.44 4.62
C SER A 64 14.37 -9.92 4.86
N TYR A 65 15.48 -9.24 4.52
CA TYR A 65 15.57 -7.78 4.61
C TYR A 65 14.42 -7.06 3.89
N ARG A 66 13.90 -7.66 2.81
CA ARG A 66 12.82 -7.10 1.99
C ARG A 66 11.48 -7.12 2.71
N VAL A 67 11.14 -8.22 3.38
CA VAL A 67 9.94 -8.29 4.22
C VAL A 67 10.04 -7.29 5.38
N PHE A 68 11.22 -7.12 5.96
CA PHE A 68 11.45 -6.09 6.98
C PHE A 68 11.27 -4.65 6.44
N GLN A 69 11.55 -4.37 5.16
CA GLN A 69 11.20 -3.06 4.58
C GLN A 69 9.69 -2.81 4.61
N GLY A 70 8.87 -3.83 4.40
CA GLY A 70 7.42 -3.72 4.57
C GLY A 70 7.03 -3.31 5.98
N VAL A 71 7.64 -3.92 7.00
CA VAL A 71 7.45 -3.52 8.41
C VAL A 71 7.81 -2.06 8.63
N ARG A 72 8.97 -1.64 8.14
CA ARG A 72 9.44 -0.25 8.25
C ARG A 72 8.50 0.73 7.56
N GLN A 73 8.05 0.43 6.35
CA GLN A 73 7.14 1.27 5.58
C GLN A 73 5.79 1.39 6.27
N SER A 74 5.24 0.29 6.79
CA SER A 74 4.00 0.30 7.57
C SER A 74 4.11 1.22 8.80
N ILE A 75 5.19 1.08 9.59
CA ILE A 75 5.39 1.92 10.78
C ILE A 75 5.62 3.38 10.41
N LYS A 76 6.40 3.66 9.36
CA LYS A 76 6.59 5.02 8.85
C LYS A 76 5.25 5.65 8.47
N GLY A 77 4.39 4.91 7.75
CA GLY A 77 3.05 5.36 7.38
C GLY A 77 2.16 5.63 8.59
N LEU A 78 2.19 4.75 9.60
CA LEU A 78 1.45 4.95 10.85
C LEU A 78 1.91 6.21 11.61
N LEU A 79 3.23 6.43 11.71
CA LEU A 79 3.80 7.61 12.36
C LEU A 79 3.42 8.90 11.63
N GLN A 80 3.54 8.92 10.31
CA GLN A 80 3.14 10.07 9.48
C GLN A 80 1.64 10.35 9.59
N SER A 81 0.81 9.31 9.51
CA SER A 81 -0.63 9.43 9.69
C SER A 81 -0.98 10.00 11.07
N TYR A 82 -0.31 9.53 12.14
CA TYR A 82 -0.50 10.08 13.49
C TYR A 82 -0.16 11.57 13.55
N GLN A 83 0.99 11.96 13.02
CA GLN A 83 1.46 13.36 13.03
C GLN A 83 0.51 14.28 12.27
N THR A 84 0.10 13.89 11.06
CA THR A 84 -0.87 14.64 10.25
C THR A 84 -2.22 14.76 10.97
N ASN A 85 -2.75 13.65 11.50
CA ASN A 85 -4.02 13.66 12.23
C ASN A 85 -3.95 14.51 13.50
N ARG A 86 -2.81 14.51 14.21
CA ARG A 86 -2.59 15.37 15.38
C ARG A 86 -2.65 16.84 15.00
N ASN A 87 -1.98 17.25 13.92
CA ASN A 87 -2.01 18.63 13.45
C ASN A 87 -3.44 19.05 13.05
N ASN A 88 -4.14 18.23 12.27
CA ASN A 88 -5.54 18.49 11.88
C ASN A 88 -6.46 18.63 13.11
N ARG A 89 -6.23 17.79 14.13
CA ARG A 89 -6.99 17.83 15.38
C ARG A 89 -6.71 19.09 16.19
N LEU A 90 -5.47 19.56 16.24
CA LEU A 90 -5.11 20.82 16.90
C LEU A 90 -5.83 22.00 16.26
N VAL A 91 -5.78 22.12 14.93
CA VAL A 91 -6.49 23.17 14.18
C VAL A 91 -7.99 23.09 14.43
N THR A 92 -8.57 21.89 14.36
CA THR A 92 -10.01 21.69 14.62
C THR A 92 -10.40 22.08 16.05
N LEU A 93 -9.58 21.76 17.04
CA LEU A 93 -9.83 22.12 18.44
C LEU A 93 -9.73 23.62 18.65
N GLU A 94 -8.75 24.29 18.05
CA GLU A 94 -8.58 25.74 18.15
C GLU A 94 -9.82 26.48 17.63
N VAL A 95 -10.33 26.10 16.45
CA VAL A 95 -11.56 26.68 15.89
C VAL A 95 -12.75 26.47 16.83
N LYS A 96 -12.90 25.25 17.38
CA LYS A 96 -13.99 24.91 18.30
C LYS A 96 -13.90 25.70 19.62
N ILE A 97 -12.70 25.89 20.15
CA ILE A 97 -12.45 26.69 21.36
C ILE A 97 -12.87 28.15 21.11
N LYS A 98 -12.37 28.78 20.03
CA LYS A 98 -12.73 30.16 19.66
C LYS A 98 -14.24 30.35 19.47
N GLN A 99 -14.91 29.40 18.82
CA GLN A 99 -16.37 29.43 18.66
C GLN A 99 -17.12 29.30 20.00
N LEU A 100 -16.65 28.44 20.89
CA LEU A 100 -17.25 28.24 22.21
C LEU A 100 -17.05 29.45 23.11
N GLU A 101 -15.89 30.11 23.06
CA GLU A 101 -15.60 31.36 23.78
C GLU A 101 -16.55 32.48 23.34
N LYS A 102 -16.75 32.67 22.03
CA LYS A 102 -17.75 33.62 21.51
C LYS A 102 -19.16 33.31 22.04
N THR A 103 -19.52 32.02 22.08
CA THR A 103 -20.82 31.58 22.60
C THR A 103 -20.96 31.83 24.10
N LEU A 104 -19.89 31.62 24.87
CA LEU A 104 -19.83 31.90 26.30
C LEU A 104 -19.98 33.39 26.58
N ASN A 105 -19.31 34.26 25.82
CA ASN A 105 -19.45 35.71 25.98
C ASN A 105 -20.89 36.18 25.74
N LYS A 106 -21.57 35.63 24.72
CA LYS A 106 -23.00 35.91 24.48
C LYS A 106 -23.89 35.40 25.61
N LEU A 107 -23.59 34.20 26.14
CA LEU A 107 -24.33 33.61 27.26
C LEU A 107 -24.14 34.41 28.55
N LYS A 108 -22.94 34.87 28.85
CA LYS A 108 -22.63 35.71 30.03
C LYS A 108 -23.46 37.00 30.01
N LYS A 109 -23.41 37.76 28.90
CA LYS A 109 -24.23 38.97 28.72
C LYS A 109 -25.73 38.71 28.92
N ARG A 110 -26.23 37.55 28.44
CA ARG A 110 -27.63 37.16 28.61
C ARG A 110 -27.94 36.78 30.07
N CYS A 111 -27.00 36.16 30.78
CA CYS A 111 -27.14 35.89 32.22
C CYS A 111 -27.26 37.19 33.01
N ASP A 112 -26.43 38.18 32.72
CA ASP A 112 -26.43 39.47 33.42
C ASP A 112 -27.77 40.18 33.21
N HIS A 113 -28.24 40.25 31.95
CA HIS A 113 -29.54 40.85 31.63
C HIS A 113 -30.74 40.15 32.30
N VAL A 114 -30.75 38.82 32.32
CA VAL A 114 -31.84 38.04 32.95
C VAL A 114 -31.75 38.09 34.49
N ALA A 115 -30.56 38.34 35.06
CA ALA A 115 -30.42 38.57 36.49
C ALA A 115 -31.04 39.90 36.93
N GLU A 116 -30.97 40.93 36.08
CA GLU A 116 -31.56 42.25 36.36
C GLU A 116 -33.07 42.31 36.12
N LYS A 117 -33.57 41.66 35.04
CA LYS A 117 -34.94 41.89 34.53
C LYS A 117 -35.78 40.61 34.35
N GLY A 118 -35.25 39.45 34.72
CA GLY A 118 -35.84 38.16 34.38
C GLY A 118 -36.39 37.36 35.56
N SER A 119 -37.07 36.25 35.25
CA SER A 119 -37.56 35.31 36.26
C SER A 119 -36.40 34.54 36.92
N PRO A 120 -36.45 34.28 38.25
CA PRO A 120 -35.43 33.50 38.97
C PRO A 120 -35.19 32.10 38.37
N GLN A 121 -36.23 31.45 37.85
CA GLN A 121 -36.14 30.12 37.25
C GLN A 121 -35.37 30.15 35.91
N GLN A 122 -35.60 31.19 35.09
CA GLN A 122 -34.87 31.41 33.85
C GLN A 122 -33.39 31.73 34.11
N ALA A 123 -33.11 32.56 35.11
CA ALA A 123 -31.74 32.86 35.54
C ALA A 123 -30.99 31.60 36.01
N LYS A 124 -31.65 30.69 36.73
CA LYS A 124 -31.07 29.41 37.17
C LYS A 124 -30.73 28.50 35.98
N GLN A 125 -31.65 28.34 35.03
CA GLN A 125 -31.42 27.51 33.84
C GLN A 125 -30.24 28.04 33.00
N LEU A 126 -30.16 29.36 32.80
CA LEU A 126 -29.11 29.98 32.02
C LEU A 126 -27.74 29.86 32.68
N ARG A 127 -27.67 30.01 34.02
CA ARG A 127 -26.46 29.75 34.82
C ARG A 127 -25.98 28.31 34.71
N ASN A 128 -26.88 27.34 34.76
CA ASN A 128 -26.53 25.92 34.55
C ASN A 128 -25.96 25.68 33.15
N ARG A 129 -26.58 26.27 32.13
CA ARG A 129 -26.08 26.19 30.74
C ARG A 129 -24.71 26.83 30.60
N LEU A 130 -24.48 27.99 31.22
CA LEU A 130 -23.18 28.66 31.24
C LEU A 130 -22.12 27.74 31.86
N ARG A 131 -22.37 27.21 33.07
CA ARG A 131 -21.48 26.28 33.78
C ARG A 131 -21.14 25.06 32.93
N GLN A 132 -22.13 24.43 32.28
CA GLN A 132 -21.89 23.28 31.40
C GLN A 132 -20.96 23.62 30.22
N LYS A 133 -21.12 24.81 29.63
CA LYS A 133 -20.28 25.28 28.52
C LYS A 133 -18.87 25.65 28.98
N GLU A 134 -18.71 26.21 30.16
CA GLU A 134 -17.39 26.49 30.76
C GLU A 134 -16.63 25.20 31.08
N VAL A 135 -17.30 24.20 31.65
CA VAL A 135 -16.72 22.86 31.85
C VAL A 135 -16.29 22.25 30.52
N LYS A 136 -17.11 22.40 29.47
CA LYS A 136 -16.78 21.93 28.12
C LYS A 136 -15.56 22.65 27.55
N LEU A 137 -15.45 23.97 27.74
CA LEU A 137 -14.30 24.77 27.31
C LEU A 137 -13.02 24.28 27.99
N ARG A 138 -13.02 24.14 29.32
CA ARG A 138 -11.87 23.63 30.08
C ARG A 138 -11.42 22.26 29.59
N ARG A 139 -12.35 21.33 29.35
CA ARG A 139 -12.04 20.00 28.79
C ARG A 139 -11.39 20.08 27.41
N TRP A 140 -11.81 21.02 26.57
CA TRP A 140 -11.21 21.21 25.24
C TRP A 140 -9.83 21.83 25.31
N GLN A 141 -9.63 22.84 26.16
CA GLN A 141 -8.33 23.46 26.41
C GLN A 141 -7.32 22.45 26.98
N GLN A 142 -7.72 21.64 27.97
CA GLN A 142 -6.89 20.54 28.51
C GLN A 142 -6.51 19.52 27.44
N LYS A 143 -7.43 19.22 26.53
CA LYS A 143 -7.15 18.30 25.43
C LYS A 143 -6.19 18.89 24.41
N GLN A 144 -6.29 20.20 24.15
CA GLN A 144 -5.36 20.91 23.28
C GLN A 144 -3.97 20.95 23.91
N SER A 145 -3.84 21.30 25.18
CA SER A 145 -2.55 21.34 25.88
C SER A 145 -1.88 19.97 25.91
N ALA A 146 -2.64 18.89 26.17
CA ALA A 146 -2.12 17.53 26.09
C ALA A 146 -1.56 17.19 24.69
N LEU A 147 -2.25 17.57 23.61
CA LEU A 147 -1.78 17.34 22.24
C LEU A 147 -0.56 18.18 21.88
N VAL A 148 -0.44 19.38 22.44
CA VAL A 148 0.74 20.25 22.27
C VAL A 148 1.95 19.66 22.99
N ALA A 149 1.77 19.20 24.24
CA ALA A 149 2.83 18.52 24.99
C ALA A 149 3.30 17.25 24.27
N GLU A 150 2.37 16.40 23.80
CA GLU A 150 2.70 15.22 22.98
C GLU A 150 3.50 15.59 21.72
N LYS A 151 3.22 16.75 21.11
CA LYS A 151 3.93 17.24 19.93
C LYS A 151 5.35 17.69 20.28
N GLN A 152 5.52 18.42 21.37
CA GLN A 152 6.83 18.89 21.86
C GLN A 152 7.74 17.72 22.25
N GLU A 153 7.19 16.72 22.93
CA GLU A 153 7.93 15.51 23.34
C GLU A 153 8.13 14.51 22.18
N ASN A 154 7.60 14.80 20.99
CA ASN A 154 7.57 13.91 19.83
C ASN A 154 7.03 12.50 20.13
N LYS A 155 6.15 12.37 21.13
CA LYS A 155 5.51 11.10 21.48
C LYS A 155 4.45 10.73 20.44
N THR A 156 4.42 9.46 20.07
CA THR A 156 3.48 8.91 19.08
C THR A 156 2.78 7.66 19.63
N PRO A 157 1.88 7.81 20.61
CA PRO A 157 1.23 6.66 21.25
C PRO A 157 0.29 5.94 20.27
N ILE A 158 0.80 4.85 19.69
CA ILE A 158 0.06 3.93 18.83
C ILE A 158 -0.43 2.74 19.66
N CYS A 159 -1.72 2.43 19.53
CA CYS A 159 -2.35 1.28 20.16
C CYS A 159 -2.71 0.28 19.06
N PHE A 160 -1.87 -0.75 18.89
CA PHE A 160 -2.16 -1.86 17.98
C PHE A 160 -3.36 -2.66 18.50
N GLY A 161 -4.30 -3.01 17.62
CA GLY A 161 -5.62 -3.56 17.98
C GLY A 161 -6.69 -2.48 18.24
N GLY A 162 -6.29 -1.22 18.40
CA GLY A 162 -7.19 -0.08 18.47
C GLY A 162 -7.69 0.25 19.88
N ARG A 163 -7.86 1.56 20.14
CA ARG A 163 -8.24 2.07 21.47
C ARG A 163 -9.64 1.63 21.92
N LYS A 164 -10.53 1.23 21.00
CA LYS A 164 -11.89 0.78 21.34
C LYS A 164 -11.84 -0.56 22.08
N LEU A 165 -11.18 -1.56 21.51
CA LEU A 165 -11.04 -2.88 22.14
C LEU A 165 -10.24 -2.79 23.44
N LEU A 166 -9.23 -1.92 23.54
CA LEU A 166 -8.49 -1.72 24.78
C LEU A 166 -9.40 -1.22 25.92
N LYS A 167 -10.32 -0.30 25.62
CA LYS A 167 -11.26 0.22 26.62
C LYS A 167 -12.31 -0.81 27.01
N GLU A 168 -12.79 -1.57 26.03
CA GLU A 168 -13.75 -2.65 26.24
C GLU A 168 -13.23 -3.65 27.26
N ARG A 169 -11.94 -3.98 27.24
CA ARG A 169 -11.32 -4.86 28.24
C ARG A 169 -11.58 -4.45 29.69
N GLN A 170 -11.68 -3.14 29.96
CA GLN A 170 -11.88 -2.59 31.30
C GLN A 170 -13.31 -2.79 31.82
N THR A 171 -14.27 -3.07 30.93
CA THR A 171 -15.68 -3.26 31.29
C THR A 171 -16.08 -4.73 31.45
N LEU A 172 -15.26 -5.66 30.92
CA LEU A 172 -15.53 -7.10 30.98
C LEU A 172 -15.29 -7.65 32.38
N LYS A 173 -16.15 -8.57 32.82
CA LYS A 173 -16.09 -9.16 34.17
C LYS A 173 -15.98 -10.67 34.15
N SER A 174 -16.59 -11.35 33.17
CA SER A 174 -16.54 -12.81 33.07
C SER A 174 -15.27 -13.31 32.37
N ASN A 175 -14.87 -14.54 32.68
CA ASN A 175 -13.73 -15.19 32.05
C ASN A 175 -14.01 -15.53 30.57
N GLU A 176 -15.24 -15.93 30.24
CA GLU A 176 -15.67 -16.19 28.86
C GLU A 176 -15.59 -14.91 28.02
N GLU A 177 -16.11 -13.79 28.53
CA GLU A 177 -16.04 -12.49 27.85
C GLU A 177 -14.58 -12.07 27.59
N VAL A 178 -13.69 -12.33 28.56
CA VAL A 178 -12.26 -12.03 28.43
C VAL A 178 -11.60 -12.89 27.37
N ARG A 179 -11.95 -14.18 27.26
CA ARG A 179 -11.44 -15.09 26.21
C ARG A 179 -11.88 -14.63 24.83
N ASP A 180 -13.17 -14.34 24.64
CA ASP A 180 -13.70 -13.83 23.37
C ASP A 180 -13.05 -12.49 22.98
N TRP A 181 -12.80 -11.63 23.97
CA TRP A 181 -12.05 -10.40 23.76
C TRP A 181 -10.59 -10.67 23.38
N GLN A 182 -9.92 -11.64 23.98
CA GLN A 182 -8.54 -11.99 23.64
C GLN A 182 -8.44 -12.43 22.17
N CYS A 183 -9.37 -13.26 21.69
CA CYS A 183 -9.43 -13.66 20.28
C CYS A 183 -9.57 -12.45 19.36
N ARG A 184 -10.58 -11.59 19.60
CA ARG A 184 -10.79 -10.37 18.80
C ARG A 184 -9.61 -9.39 18.88
N TRP A 185 -8.98 -9.28 20.05
CA TRP A 185 -7.80 -8.43 20.26
C TRP A 185 -6.59 -8.95 19.49
N HIS A 186 -6.39 -10.27 19.49
CA HIS A 186 -5.35 -10.95 18.73
C HIS A 186 -5.58 -10.74 17.22
N GLU A 187 -6.76 -11.08 16.70
CA GLU A 187 -7.11 -10.88 15.29
C GLU A 187 -6.91 -9.41 14.86
N ALA A 188 -7.41 -8.45 15.64
CA ALA A 188 -7.27 -7.02 15.32
C ALA A 188 -5.81 -6.55 15.23
N ARG A 189 -4.88 -7.25 15.90
CA ARG A 189 -3.45 -6.97 15.89
C ARG A 189 -2.71 -7.69 14.76
N HIS A 190 -3.19 -8.87 14.36
CA HIS A 190 -2.47 -9.79 13.48
C HIS A 190 -3.13 -9.99 12.11
N ARG A 191 -4.17 -9.23 11.74
CA ARG A 191 -4.93 -9.38 10.48
C ARG A 191 -4.28 -8.94 9.17
N GLU A 192 -3.11 -8.29 9.20
CA GLU A 192 -2.53 -7.67 7.99
C GLU A 192 -1.00 -7.74 7.99
N PHE A 193 -0.42 -7.86 6.80
CA PHE A 193 1.01 -7.67 6.58
C PHE A 193 1.24 -6.97 5.24
N LEU A 194 2.41 -6.35 5.10
CA LEU A 194 2.80 -5.63 3.90
C LEU A 194 4.10 -6.20 3.34
N LEU A 195 4.06 -6.58 2.06
CA LEU A 195 5.22 -6.98 1.27
C LEU A 195 5.52 -5.89 0.26
N VAL A 196 6.75 -5.42 0.25
CA VAL A 196 7.18 -4.30 -0.59
C VAL A 196 8.25 -4.78 -1.55
N GLY A 197 8.12 -4.36 -2.81
CA GLY A 197 9.08 -4.62 -3.87
C GLY A 197 10.19 -3.57 -3.98
N SER A 198 10.98 -3.67 -5.05
CA SER A 198 11.91 -2.64 -5.49
C SER A 198 11.90 -2.57 -7.01
N HIS A 199 12.13 -1.38 -7.59
CA HIS A 199 12.21 -1.23 -9.05
C HIS A 199 13.32 -2.09 -9.68
N ASP A 200 14.37 -2.40 -8.90
CA ASP A 200 15.51 -3.21 -9.32
C ASP A 200 15.22 -4.71 -9.33
N GLU A 201 14.13 -5.14 -8.69
CA GLU A 201 13.76 -6.54 -8.62
C GLU A 201 13.10 -6.99 -9.93
N SER A 202 13.51 -8.17 -10.42
CA SER A 202 13.03 -8.70 -11.71
C SER A 202 11.52 -8.95 -11.76
N TRP A 203 10.91 -9.15 -10.60
CA TRP A 203 9.47 -9.43 -10.44
C TRP A 203 8.71 -8.30 -9.75
N GLY A 204 9.33 -7.13 -9.58
CA GLY A 204 8.82 -6.07 -8.72
C GLY A 204 8.95 -6.41 -7.23
N CYS A 205 8.33 -7.48 -6.75
CA CYS A 205 8.46 -7.99 -5.37
C CYS A 205 8.87 -9.46 -5.34
N GLN A 206 10.06 -9.75 -4.81
CA GLN A 206 10.54 -11.15 -4.70
C GLN A 206 9.71 -12.02 -3.76
N ASN A 207 9.09 -11.43 -2.72
CA ASN A 207 8.30 -12.20 -1.74
C ASN A 207 6.84 -12.42 -2.18
N ALA A 208 6.38 -11.70 -3.20
CA ALA A 208 5.03 -11.78 -3.74
C ALA A 208 5.05 -11.56 -5.25
N GLN A 209 4.93 -12.65 -6.01
CA GLN A 209 5.09 -12.65 -7.46
C GLN A 209 3.74 -12.98 -8.10
N LEU A 210 3.31 -12.12 -9.02
CA LEU A 210 2.08 -12.32 -9.77
C LEU A 210 2.44 -12.80 -11.19
N SER A 211 1.81 -13.89 -11.62
CA SER A 211 1.94 -14.44 -12.97
C SER A 211 0.55 -14.64 -13.60
N PRO A 212 0.41 -14.52 -14.93
CA PRO A 212 -0.84 -14.86 -15.60
C PRO A 212 -1.09 -16.37 -15.49
N SER A 213 -2.36 -16.75 -15.35
CA SER A 213 -2.78 -18.14 -15.52
C SER A 213 -2.83 -18.50 -17.01
N GLU A 214 -2.44 -19.71 -17.38
CA GLU A 214 -2.44 -20.15 -18.79
C GLU A 214 -3.84 -20.44 -19.33
N GLN A 215 -4.81 -20.69 -18.44
CA GLN A 215 -6.11 -21.26 -18.80
C GLN A 215 -7.29 -20.29 -18.57
N GLU A 216 -7.09 -19.20 -17.85
CA GLU A 216 -8.16 -18.28 -17.42
C GLU A 216 -7.71 -16.80 -17.47
N ASP A 217 -8.65 -15.85 -17.58
CA ASP A 217 -8.41 -14.41 -17.33
C ASP A 217 -8.23 -14.14 -15.82
N ALA A 218 -7.25 -14.82 -15.25
CA ALA A 218 -6.92 -14.81 -13.85
C ALA A 218 -5.40 -14.83 -13.66
N TYR A 219 -4.97 -14.55 -12.44
CA TYR A 219 -3.57 -14.56 -12.05
C TYR A 219 -3.31 -15.63 -11.01
N GLN A 220 -2.06 -16.09 -10.97
CA GLN A 220 -1.51 -16.86 -9.87
C GLN A 220 -0.60 -15.94 -9.03
N LEU A 221 -0.79 -15.96 -7.72
CA LEU A 221 0.04 -15.26 -6.76
C LEU A 221 0.92 -16.27 -6.02
N LYS A 222 2.23 -16.14 -6.19
CA LYS A 222 3.24 -16.90 -5.47
C LYS A 222 3.81 -16.07 -4.33
N LEU A 223 3.62 -16.53 -3.10
CA LEU A 223 4.16 -15.92 -1.89
C LEU A 223 5.32 -16.75 -1.35
N LEU A 224 6.41 -16.09 -0.95
CA LEU A 224 7.53 -16.74 -0.28
C LEU A 224 7.24 -16.86 1.23
N VAL A 225 7.39 -18.06 1.78
CA VAL A 225 7.20 -18.33 3.20
C VAL A 225 8.45 -17.93 4.00
N PRO A 226 8.29 -17.19 5.12
CA PRO A 226 9.37 -16.89 6.05
C PRO A 226 10.05 -18.16 6.56
N HIS A 227 11.37 -18.12 6.74
CA HIS A 227 12.18 -19.29 7.11
C HIS A 227 11.58 -20.12 8.27
N GLN A 228 11.11 -19.44 9.31
CA GLN A 228 10.54 -20.01 10.53
C GLN A 228 9.25 -20.81 10.29
N LEU A 229 8.55 -20.52 9.20
CA LEU A 229 7.27 -21.15 8.86
C LEU A 229 7.43 -22.22 7.77
N ARG A 230 8.63 -22.39 7.20
CA ARG A 230 8.86 -23.30 6.07
C ARG A 230 8.75 -24.78 6.44
N ALA A 231 9.06 -25.12 7.68
CA ALA A 231 8.90 -26.50 8.16
C ALA A 231 7.44 -26.94 8.11
N THR A 232 6.50 -26.01 8.32
CA THR A 232 5.06 -26.29 8.37
C THR A 232 4.38 -26.11 7.01
N PHE A 233 4.71 -25.04 6.29
CA PHE A 233 3.98 -24.62 5.08
C PHE A 233 4.79 -24.72 3.79
N GLY A 234 6.00 -25.30 3.85
CA GLY A 234 6.91 -25.35 2.73
C GLY A 234 7.53 -23.98 2.38
N THR A 235 8.19 -23.91 1.23
CA THR A 235 8.94 -22.69 0.85
C THR A 235 8.03 -21.60 0.28
N THR A 236 6.92 -21.97 -0.38
CA THR A 236 6.06 -21.03 -1.12
C THR A 236 4.60 -21.41 -1.01
N ILE A 237 3.74 -20.40 -0.94
CA ILE A 237 2.28 -20.54 -1.01
C ILE A 237 1.84 -20.03 -2.39
N ASN A 238 1.19 -20.87 -3.18
CA ASN A 238 0.60 -20.47 -4.45
C ASN A 238 -0.90 -20.29 -4.25
N ILE A 239 -1.43 -19.14 -4.68
CA ILE A 239 -2.85 -18.82 -4.64
C ILE A 239 -3.28 -18.61 -6.09
N ASP A 240 -4.16 -19.48 -6.56
CA ASP A 240 -4.64 -19.48 -7.94
C ASP A 240 -5.92 -18.64 -8.08
N ARG A 241 -6.34 -18.41 -9.33
CA ARG A 241 -7.62 -17.77 -9.68
C ARG A 241 -7.80 -16.36 -9.09
N LEU A 242 -6.70 -15.59 -8.96
CA LEU A 242 -6.78 -14.18 -8.57
C LEU A 242 -7.43 -13.36 -9.67
N GLN A 243 -8.56 -12.73 -9.37
CA GLN A 243 -9.25 -11.86 -10.32
C GLN A 243 -9.31 -10.42 -9.82
N PHE A 244 -8.95 -9.48 -10.67
CA PHE A 244 -9.04 -8.05 -10.37
C PHE A 244 -10.28 -7.47 -11.04
N LYS A 245 -11.14 -6.83 -10.25
CA LYS A 245 -12.36 -6.18 -10.76
C LYS A 245 -12.05 -4.98 -11.65
N HIS A 246 -10.96 -4.29 -11.36
CA HIS A 246 -10.55 -3.07 -12.05
C HIS A 246 -9.05 -3.09 -12.29
N GLY A 247 -8.58 -2.32 -13.28
CA GLY A 247 -7.14 -2.16 -13.53
C GLY A 247 -6.48 -3.34 -14.24
N LYS A 248 -7.25 -4.28 -14.81
CA LYS A 248 -6.72 -5.47 -15.51
C LYS A 248 -5.63 -5.13 -16.52
N ALA A 249 -5.85 -4.13 -17.38
CA ALA A 249 -4.86 -3.70 -18.37
C ALA A 249 -3.54 -3.22 -17.74
N MET A 250 -3.62 -2.43 -16.65
CA MET A 250 -2.44 -1.91 -15.95
C MET A 250 -1.66 -3.01 -15.23
N ILE A 251 -2.38 -3.98 -14.64
CA ILE A 251 -1.78 -5.14 -13.99
C ILE A 251 -1.12 -6.05 -15.03
N ALA A 252 -1.81 -6.35 -16.13
CA ALA A 252 -1.26 -7.13 -17.24
C ALA A 252 0.02 -6.49 -17.79
N GLN A 253 0.02 -5.17 -17.99
CA GLN A 253 1.20 -4.43 -18.43
C GLN A 253 2.36 -4.53 -17.42
N ALA A 254 2.10 -4.37 -16.12
CA ALA A 254 3.13 -4.48 -15.10
C ALA A 254 3.71 -5.89 -14.99
N VAL A 255 2.85 -6.92 -15.04
CA VAL A 255 3.27 -8.33 -15.04
C VAL A 255 4.11 -8.64 -16.28
N TRP A 256 3.68 -8.17 -17.45
CA TRP A 256 4.43 -8.29 -18.70
C TRP A 256 5.81 -7.65 -18.62
N GLN A 257 5.90 -6.41 -18.14
CA GLN A 257 7.19 -5.71 -17.96
C GLN A 257 8.15 -6.48 -17.07
N ASN A 258 7.64 -7.10 -16.00
CA ASN A 258 8.45 -7.93 -15.11
C ASN A 258 8.94 -9.22 -15.79
N GLN A 259 8.09 -9.87 -16.59
CA GLN A 259 8.49 -11.04 -17.38
C GLN A 259 9.59 -10.69 -18.40
N VAL A 260 9.46 -9.55 -19.09
CA VAL A 260 10.49 -9.06 -20.03
C VAL A 260 11.80 -8.75 -19.30
N LYS A 261 11.75 -8.07 -18.14
CA LYS A 261 12.93 -7.79 -17.31
C LYS A 261 13.65 -9.07 -16.87
N LYS A 262 12.92 -10.14 -16.55
CA LYS A 262 13.49 -11.45 -16.23
C LYS A 262 14.26 -12.03 -17.42
N LEU A 263 13.66 -11.99 -18.62
CA LEU A 263 14.31 -12.49 -19.83
C LEU A 263 15.57 -11.70 -20.16
N ASP A 264 15.52 -10.36 -20.11
CA ASP A 264 16.69 -9.51 -20.37
C ASP A 264 17.85 -9.79 -19.38
N LYS A 265 17.54 -9.95 -18.09
CA LYS A 265 18.55 -10.34 -17.08
C LYS A 265 19.10 -11.74 -17.32
N SER A 266 18.27 -12.70 -17.72
CA SER A 266 18.70 -14.06 -18.04
C SER A 266 19.63 -14.08 -19.26
N ILE A 267 19.29 -13.33 -20.32
CA ILE A 267 20.12 -13.17 -21.52
C ILE A 267 21.46 -12.51 -21.17
N LYS A 268 21.44 -11.41 -20.40
CA LYS A 268 22.67 -10.74 -19.94
C LYS A 268 23.55 -11.68 -19.09
N GLY A 269 22.96 -12.46 -18.19
CA GLY A 269 23.66 -13.47 -17.40
C GLY A 269 24.32 -14.54 -18.28
N LEU A 270 23.62 -15.00 -19.33
CA LEU A 270 24.15 -15.96 -20.29
C LEU A 270 25.33 -15.39 -21.11
N VAL A 271 25.25 -14.12 -21.51
CA VAL A 271 26.32 -13.42 -22.24
C VAL A 271 27.57 -13.22 -21.37
N ILE A 272 27.40 -12.89 -20.10
CA ILE A 272 28.51 -12.74 -19.14
C ILE A 272 29.14 -14.12 -18.84
N GLY A 273 28.31 -15.15 -18.63
CA GLY A 273 28.78 -16.53 -18.44
C GLY A 273 29.57 -17.05 -19.64
N ARG A 274 29.11 -16.79 -20.88
CA ARG A 274 29.86 -17.14 -22.10
C ARG A 274 31.21 -16.42 -22.23
N ARG A 275 31.32 -15.18 -21.76
CA ARG A 275 32.60 -14.45 -21.73
C ARG A 275 33.56 -15.01 -20.69
N HIS A 276 33.06 -15.53 -19.56
CA HIS A 276 33.90 -16.07 -18.49
C HIS A 276 34.34 -17.53 -18.72
N TYR A 277 33.61 -18.32 -19.51
CA TYR A 277 33.93 -19.73 -19.77
C TYR A 277 34.53 -20.04 -21.17
N GLY A 278 35.11 -19.06 -21.85
CA GLY A 278 36.07 -19.32 -22.94
C GLY A 278 35.55 -20.13 -24.15
N PHE A 279 34.26 -20.06 -24.48
CA PHE A 279 33.77 -20.68 -25.72
C PHE A 279 34.24 -19.87 -26.95
N LYS A 280 35.23 -20.40 -27.67
CA LYS A 280 35.88 -19.79 -28.86
C LYS A 280 35.18 -20.12 -30.19
N GLU A 281 33.97 -20.65 -30.20
CA GLU A 281 33.30 -20.99 -31.46
C GLU A 281 32.32 -19.90 -31.89
N LYS A 282 32.61 -19.29 -33.05
CA LYS A 282 31.68 -18.38 -33.73
C LYS A 282 30.45 -19.17 -34.19
N PRO A 283 29.23 -18.65 -34.05
CA PRO A 283 28.04 -19.33 -34.55
C PRO A 283 28.14 -19.54 -36.07
N PRO A 284 27.60 -20.65 -36.60
CA PRO A 284 27.63 -20.94 -38.04
C PRO A 284 26.94 -19.82 -38.83
N LYS A 285 27.53 -19.42 -39.95
CA LYS A 285 26.97 -18.39 -40.83
C LYS A 285 25.67 -18.90 -41.46
N GLN A 286 24.65 -18.06 -41.53
CA GLN A 286 23.40 -18.40 -42.23
C GLN A 286 23.43 -17.88 -43.67
N LEU A 287 22.74 -18.62 -44.54
CA LEU A 287 22.61 -18.32 -45.96
C LEU A 287 21.47 -17.33 -46.15
N ILE A 288 21.78 -16.13 -46.66
CA ILE A 288 20.82 -15.01 -46.74
C ILE A 288 20.30 -14.81 -48.17
N GLY A 289 20.95 -15.42 -49.15
CA GLY A 289 20.46 -15.48 -50.52
C GLY A 289 21.58 -15.74 -51.51
N ILE A 290 21.20 -16.05 -52.75
CA ILE A 290 22.10 -16.20 -53.89
C ILE A 290 21.80 -15.02 -54.83
N ASN A 291 22.83 -14.27 -55.21
CA ASN A 291 22.62 -13.17 -56.15
C ASN A 291 22.40 -13.69 -57.59
N ALA A 292 21.97 -12.82 -58.50
CA ALA A 292 21.72 -13.17 -59.90
C ALA A 292 22.96 -13.69 -60.68
N LYS A 293 24.15 -13.66 -60.06
CA LYS A 293 25.41 -14.23 -60.61
C LYS A 293 25.81 -15.56 -59.92
N GLY A 294 24.91 -16.18 -59.16
CA GLY A 294 25.16 -17.48 -58.51
C GLY A 294 26.07 -17.43 -57.27
N THR A 295 26.46 -16.25 -56.76
CA THR A 295 27.32 -16.14 -55.58
C THR A 295 26.49 -16.15 -54.30
N VAL A 296 26.83 -17.07 -53.38
CA VAL A 296 26.17 -17.28 -52.09
C VAL A 296 26.57 -16.19 -51.09
N LYS A 297 25.61 -15.41 -50.60
CA LYS A 297 25.82 -14.47 -49.48
C LYS A 297 25.54 -15.18 -48.16
N THR A 298 26.55 -15.17 -47.28
CA THR A 298 26.42 -15.62 -45.90
C THR A 298 26.81 -14.48 -44.95
N GLU A 299 25.97 -14.21 -43.95
CA GLU A 299 26.31 -13.30 -42.86
C GLU A 299 26.11 -13.99 -41.51
N HIS A 300 26.76 -13.47 -40.48
CA HIS A 300 26.42 -13.83 -39.11
C HIS A 300 25.12 -13.11 -38.75
N PRO A 301 24.10 -13.82 -38.24
CA PRO A 301 22.86 -13.17 -37.86
C PRO A 301 23.13 -12.09 -36.80
N PRO A 302 22.41 -10.95 -36.82
CA PRO A 302 22.43 -10.02 -35.69
C PRO A 302 22.04 -10.82 -34.44
N VAL A 303 22.79 -10.65 -33.36
CA VAL A 303 22.59 -11.35 -32.08
C VAL A 303 21.24 -10.94 -31.49
N ARG A 304 20.15 -11.53 -31.96
CA ARG A 304 18.79 -11.43 -31.40
C ARG A 304 17.87 -12.45 -32.07
N MET A 305 17.26 -13.26 -31.21
CA MET A 305 16.17 -14.22 -31.44
C MET A 305 16.62 -15.62 -31.88
N GLY A 306 16.44 -16.59 -30.97
CA GLY A 306 16.46 -18.01 -31.29
C GLY A 306 15.10 -18.44 -31.85
N LEU A 307 15.05 -19.55 -32.60
CA LEU A 307 13.83 -20.06 -33.23
C LEU A 307 12.65 -20.29 -32.27
N GLY A 308 12.91 -20.52 -30.98
CA GLY A 308 11.86 -20.65 -29.95
C GLY A 308 11.10 -19.35 -29.66
N ASP A 309 11.73 -18.19 -29.90
CA ASP A 309 11.16 -16.86 -29.61
C ASP A 309 10.09 -16.47 -30.65
N TYR A 310 10.19 -17.00 -31.87
CA TYR A 310 9.28 -16.70 -32.99
C TYR A 310 7.89 -17.33 -32.81
N GLN A 311 7.83 -18.54 -32.23
CA GLN A 311 6.56 -19.23 -31.96
C GLN A 311 5.77 -18.56 -30.83
N TYR A 312 6.46 -17.89 -29.89
CA TYR A 312 5.83 -17.13 -28.80
C TYR A 312 5.33 -15.76 -29.26
N TYR A 313 6.04 -15.10 -30.17
CA TYR A 313 5.63 -13.80 -30.75
C TYR A 313 4.31 -13.92 -31.55
N ASN A 314 4.16 -14.99 -32.34
CA ASN A 314 2.90 -15.29 -33.06
C ASN A 314 1.75 -15.67 -32.11
N LYS A 315 2.05 -16.29 -30.95
CA LYS A 315 1.04 -16.55 -29.91
C LYS A 315 0.56 -15.26 -29.24
N LEU A 316 1.43 -14.27 -29.05
CA LEU A 316 1.09 -12.97 -28.44
C LEU A 316 0.26 -12.06 -29.37
N GLN A 317 0.47 -12.09 -30.68
CA GLN A 317 -0.37 -11.33 -31.62
C GLN A 317 -1.83 -11.79 -31.61
N ARG A 318 -2.10 -13.09 -31.35
CA ARG A 318 -3.47 -13.61 -31.17
C ARG A 318 -4.20 -13.02 -29.96
N TRP A 319 -3.49 -12.59 -28.92
CA TRP A 319 -4.07 -11.93 -27.74
C TRP A 319 -4.36 -10.44 -27.96
N TYR A 320 -3.75 -9.82 -28.97
CA TYR A 320 -3.83 -8.37 -29.20
C TYR A 320 -4.95 -7.92 -30.15
N GLN A 321 -5.49 -8.80 -31.00
CA GLN A 321 -6.59 -8.41 -31.92
C GLN A 321 -7.88 -7.90 -31.26
N PRO A 322 -8.25 -8.25 -30.02
CA PRO A 322 -9.42 -7.66 -29.38
C PRO A 322 -9.20 -6.25 -28.78
N LEU A 323 -7.95 -5.82 -28.58
CA LEU A 323 -7.59 -4.60 -27.83
C LEU A 323 -7.71 -3.30 -28.65
N GLU A 324 -7.80 -3.37 -29.98
CA GLU A 324 -8.03 -2.19 -30.82
C GLU A 324 -9.47 -1.67 -30.77
N LYS A 325 -10.42 -2.42 -30.20
CA LYS A 325 -11.86 -2.07 -30.22
C LYS A 325 -12.43 -1.50 -28.91
N SER A 326 -11.65 -1.39 -27.83
CA SER A 326 -12.20 -1.03 -26.50
C SER A 326 -11.64 0.26 -25.90
N LEU A 327 -11.09 1.17 -26.72
CA LEU A 327 -10.53 2.45 -26.24
C LEU A 327 -11.56 3.56 -26.01
N ASP A 328 -12.84 3.32 -26.28
CA ASP A 328 -13.93 4.25 -25.98
C ASP A 328 -14.75 3.76 -24.78
N PHE A 329 -14.40 4.19 -23.56
CA PHE A 329 -15.37 4.52 -22.49
C PHE A 329 -14.64 4.94 -21.20
N LEU A 330 -14.58 6.23 -20.92
CA LEU A 330 -14.24 6.76 -19.60
C LEU A 330 -15.25 7.84 -19.20
N SER A 331 -16.07 7.57 -18.19
CA SER A 331 -16.47 8.59 -17.20
C SER A 331 -17.18 7.96 -15.98
N GLY A 332 -16.75 8.34 -14.76
CA GLY A 332 -17.71 8.58 -13.67
C GLY A 332 -17.51 7.92 -12.29
N TRP A 333 -17.12 8.77 -11.30
CA TRP A 333 -17.66 8.92 -9.92
C TRP A 333 -17.45 7.92 -8.75
N ARG A 334 -16.79 8.46 -7.70
CA ARG A 334 -17.00 8.56 -6.22
C ARG A 334 -17.56 7.43 -5.29
N HIS A 335 -16.80 7.25 -4.19
CA HIS A 335 -17.12 7.11 -2.74
C HIS A 335 -17.63 5.79 -2.07
N PHE A 336 -16.75 5.25 -1.20
CA PHE A 336 -16.90 4.63 0.15
C PHE A 336 -18.06 3.66 0.51
N ARG A 337 -17.69 2.44 0.98
CA ARG A 337 -17.96 1.94 2.36
C ARG A 337 -17.19 0.66 2.71
N ARG A 338 -16.92 0.51 4.01
CA ARG A 338 -16.14 -0.54 4.68
C ARG A 338 -16.74 -1.95 4.55
N VAL A 339 -15.87 -2.94 4.32
CA VAL A 339 -16.06 -4.34 4.74
C VAL A 339 -14.69 -4.88 5.19
N ASN A 340 -14.67 -5.71 6.23
CA ASN A 340 -13.47 -6.42 6.68
C ASN A 340 -12.81 -7.11 5.47
N ARG A 341 -11.57 -6.73 5.16
CA ARG A 341 -10.83 -7.22 4.00
C ARG A 341 -9.37 -7.35 4.39
N VAL A 342 -8.80 -8.53 4.20
CA VAL A 342 -7.36 -8.63 3.91
C VAL A 342 -7.22 -8.05 2.50
N SER A 343 -6.88 -6.78 2.41
CA SER A 343 -6.67 -6.08 1.15
C SER A 343 -5.20 -6.21 0.77
N TYR A 344 -4.93 -6.93 -0.33
CA TYR A 344 -3.64 -6.88 -0.99
C TYR A 344 -3.69 -5.75 -2.01
N SER A 345 -2.70 -4.86 -1.94
CA SER A 345 -2.46 -3.80 -2.91
C SER A 345 -1.32 -4.22 -3.83
N VAL A 346 -1.60 -4.41 -5.12
CA VAL A 346 -0.55 -4.53 -6.14
C VAL A 346 -0.15 -3.12 -6.57
N GLU A 347 1.06 -2.70 -6.24
CA GLU A 347 1.65 -1.46 -6.76
C GLU A 347 2.24 -1.75 -8.15
N ALA A 348 1.62 -1.20 -9.19
CA ALA A 348 2.14 -1.25 -10.56
C ALA A 348 2.91 0.04 -10.86
N HIS A 349 4.21 -0.09 -11.17
CA HIS A 349 5.04 1.01 -11.66
C HIS A 349 5.04 1.00 -13.18
N LEU A 350 4.47 2.03 -13.80
CA LEU A 350 4.46 2.18 -15.27
C LEU A 350 5.48 3.24 -15.67
N ASP A 351 6.56 2.79 -16.31
CA ASP A 351 7.52 3.68 -16.97
C ASP A 351 6.96 4.05 -18.36
N GLY A 352 6.52 5.30 -18.51
CA GLY A 352 6.16 5.85 -19.82
C GLY A 352 7.42 6.12 -20.63
N ARG A 353 7.73 5.29 -21.63
CA ARG A 353 8.66 5.67 -22.70
C ARG A 353 7.88 6.30 -23.85
N PRO A 354 8.29 7.47 -24.37
CA PRO A 354 7.65 8.07 -25.53
C PRO A 354 8.12 7.34 -26.79
N GLY A 355 7.17 6.94 -27.62
CA GLY A 355 7.45 6.22 -28.85
C GLY A 355 6.19 6.05 -29.68
N MET A 356 5.45 7.13 -29.91
CA MET A 356 4.57 7.30 -31.07
C MET A 356 4.50 8.79 -31.44
N SER A 357 4.42 9.04 -32.75
CA SER A 357 4.55 10.31 -33.47
C SER A 357 3.69 11.46 -32.91
N PRO A 358 4.16 12.72 -32.96
CA PRO A 358 3.39 13.89 -32.56
C PRO A 358 2.55 14.40 -33.73
N ASP A 359 1.26 14.07 -33.76
CA ASP A 359 0.26 14.82 -34.49
C ASP A 359 -1.05 14.81 -33.69
N LEU A 360 -1.72 15.97 -33.67
CA LEU A 360 -2.94 16.32 -32.91
C LEU A 360 -2.70 16.93 -31.51
N ILE A 361 -1.99 18.06 -31.49
CA ILE A 361 -2.31 19.17 -30.58
C ILE A 361 -2.76 20.36 -31.44
N GLN A 362 -4.08 20.52 -31.55
CA GLN A 362 -4.87 21.74 -31.78
C GLN A 362 -6.31 21.18 -31.81
N GLU A 363 -7.16 21.41 -30.82
CA GLU A 363 -7.85 22.69 -30.65
C GLU A 363 -8.46 22.84 -29.24
N SER A 364 -8.56 24.11 -28.84
CA SER A 364 -9.54 24.68 -27.92
C SER A 364 -9.37 24.46 -26.40
N THR A 365 -8.34 25.13 -25.88
CA THR A 365 -8.47 25.88 -24.62
C THR A 365 -9.55 26.95 -24.79
N THR A 366 -10.77 26.73 -24.28
CA THR A 366 -11.66 27.85 -23.93
C THR A 366 -12.69 27.44 -22.86
N LEU A 367 -12.84 28.32 -21.87
CA LEU A 367 -13.92 28.41 -20.87
C LEU A 367 -13.66 27.81 -19.48
N LEU A 368 -12.82 28.53 -18.75
CA LEU A 368 -13.07 28.86 -17.35
C LEU A 368 -14.00 30.08 -17.28
N SER A 369 -14.86 30.08 -16.25
CA SER A 369 -15.72 31.17 -15.74
C SER A 369 -17.14 31.32 -16.32
N ALA A 370 -18.13 30.76 -15.60
CA ALA A 370 -19.23 31.50 -14.97
C ALA A 370 -20.24 30.51 -14.32
N HIS A 371 -20.47 30.68 -13.01
CA HIS A 371 -21.67 30.21 -12.30
C HIS A 371 -22.91 31.02 -12.78
N PRO A 372 -24.19 30.62 -12.55
CA PRO A 372 -24.72 30.20 -11.24
C PRO A 372 -25.88 29.16 -11.23
N ALA A 373 -26.20 28.75 -9.99
CA ALA A 373 -27.49 28.31 -9.43
C ALA A 373 -28.50 27.50 -10.28
N LEU A 374 -28.77 26.27 -9.84
CA LEU A 374 -30.05 25.82 -9.26
C LEU A 374 -29.84 24.58 -8.40
#